data_AF-A0A2E9GPM9-F1
#
_entry.id   AF-A0A2E9GPM9-F1
#
_cell.length_a   1.000
_cell.length_b   1.000
_cell.length_c   1.000
_cell.angle_alpha   90.00
_cell.angle_beta   90.00
_cell.angle_gamma   90.00
#
_symmetry.space_group_name_H-M   'P 1'
#
loop_
_entity.id
_entity.type
_entity.pdbx_description
1 polymer ?
#
loop_
_entity_poly.entity_id
_entity_poly.type
_entity_poly.pdbx_seq_one_letter_code
_entity_poly.pdbx_strand_id
1 'polypeptide(L)'
;MAYAHRPNSEVAIESLSLAELEARTRRANAGRPLSLREWVALAEAWRIAQALRETSGNRSAASRLLGIGRRTLYAKMDKHGLNPIWLTHASEKEQNGAEHESAAHID
;
A
#
# COMPACT_ATOMS: atom_id res chain seq x y z
N MET A 1 13.79 40.67 4.50
CA MET A 1 13.13 39.46 3.98
C MET A 1 12.08 39.02 5.00
N ALA A 2 10.81 38.95 4.62
CA ALA A 2 9.73 38.54 5.54
C ALA A 2 9.46 37.04 5.41
N TYR A 3 9.86 36.25 6.41
CA TYR A 3 9.41 34.87 6.51
C TYR A 3 7.94 34.88 6.96
N ALA A 4 7.03 34.64 6.02
CA ALA A 4 5.61 34.49 6.31
C ALA A 4 5.38 33.15 7.02
N HIS A 5 5.54 33.15 8.35
CA HIS A 5 5.06 32.07 9.20
C HIS A 5 3.54 32.08 9.12
N ARG A 6 2.97 31.32 8.18
CA ARG A 6 1.53 31.00 8.21
C ARG A 6 1.30 30.26 9.53
N PRO A 7 0.51 30.81 10.47
CA PRO A 7 0.12 30.05 11.63
C PRO A 7 -0.58 28.79 11.15
N ASN A 8 -0.21 27.66 11.74
CA ASN A 8 -0.85 26.38 11.49
C ASN A 8 -2.33 26.54 11.88
N SER A 9 -3.19 26.76 10.89
CA SER A 9 -4.56 27.20 11.12
C SER A 9 -5.27 26.14 11.94
N GLU A 10 -5.58 26.50 13.18
CA GLU A 10 -6.55 25.87 14.05
C GLU A 10 -7.69 25.35 13.18
N VAL A 11 -7.71 24.03 12.96
CA VAL A 11 -8.74 23.39 12.16
C VAL A 11 -9.98 23.41 13.03
N ALA A 12 -10.71 24.53 12.95
CA ALA A 12 -12.07 24.62 13.40
C ALA A 12 -12.78 23.39 12.82
N ILE A 13 -13.17 22.47 13.71
CA ILE A 13 -13.98 21.32 13.33
C ILE A 13 -15.39 21.88 13.13
N GLU A 14 -15.56 22.63 12.02
CA GLU A 14 -16.85 23.01 11.51
C GLU A 14 -17.69 21.75 11.44
N SER A 15 -18.89 21.79 12.04
CA SER A 15 -19.80 20.66 12.09
C SER A 15 -20.28 20.35 10.67
N LEU A 16 -19.51 19.50 9.98
CA LEU A 16 -19.80 19.10 8.60
C LEU A 16 -21.20 18.50 8.54
N SER A 17 -22.08 19.17 7.78
CA SER A 17 -23.43 18.67 7.56
C SER A 17 -23.38 17.32 6.85
N LEU A 18 -24.39 16.48 7.10
CA LEU A 18 -24.51 15.18 6.44
C LEU A 18 -24.44 15.33 4.90
N ALA A 19 -25.09 16.36 4.36
CA ALA A 19 -25.07 16.68 2.94
C ALA A 19 -23.66 17.00 2.39
N GLU A 20 -22.81 17.71 3.15
CA GLU A 20 -21.43 18.01 2.74
C GLU A 20 -20.54 16.76 2.82
N LEU A 21 -20.72 15.91 3.83
CA LEU A 21 -20.04 14.61 3.93
C LEU A 21 -20.41 13.69 2.75
N GLU A 22 -21.69 13.65 2.37
CA GLU A 22 -22.14 12.94 1.18
C GLU A 22 -21.57 13.53 -0.11
N ALA A 23 -21.54 14.86 -0.26
CA ALA A 23 -21.02 15.53 -1.45
C ALA A 23 -19.52 15.27 -1.63
N ARG A 24 -18.73 15.25 -0.55
CA ARG A 24 -17.33 14.81 -0.54
C ARG A 24 -17.20 13.35 -0.94
N THR A 25 -18.01 12.47 -0.36
CA THR A 25 -18.00 11.03 -0.64
C THR A 25 -18.37 10.72 -2.08
N ARG A 26 -19.39 11.38 -2.65
CA ARG A 26 -19.79 11.24 -4.06
C ARG A 26 -18.72 11.75 -5.01
N ARG A 27 -18.06 12.89 -4.71
CA ARG A 27 -16.92 13.39 -5.50
C ARG A 27 -15.77 12.38 -5.57
N ALA A 28 -15.45 11.72 -4.45
CA ALA A 28 -14.40 10.70 -4.41
C ALA A 28 -14.76 9.40 -5.16
N ASN A 29 -16.05 9.06 -5.24
CA ASN A 29 -16.54 7.75 -5.70
C ASN A 29 -17.35 7.83 -7.01
N ALA A 30 -16.88 8.63 -7.97
CA ALA A 30 -17.46 8.75 -9.31
C ALA A 30 -18.99 9.04 -9.32
N GLY A 31 -19.46 9.84 -8.37
CA GLY A 31 -20.86 10.28 -8.26
C GLY A 31 -21.79 9.35 -7.48
N ARG A 32 -21.41 8.09 -7.21
CA ARG A 32 -22.24 7.17 -6.40
C ARG A 32 -21.81 7.15 -4.93
N PRO A 33 -22.75 7.10 -3.96
CA PRO A 33 -22.40 6.78 -2.58
C PRO A 33 -21.93 5.31 -2.51
N LEU A 34 -20.83 5.07 -1.79
CA LEU A 34 -20.42 3.71 -1.45
C LEU A 34 -21.28 3.16 -0.32
N SER A 35 -21.60 1.86 -0.38
CA SER A 35 -22.12 1.13 0.76
C SER A 35 -21.09 1.04 1.89
N LEU A 36 -21.54 0.84 3.14
CA LEU A 36 -20.66 0.62 4.28
C LEU A 36 -19.66 -0.53 4.04
N ARG A 37 -20.09 -1.59 3.34
CA ARG A 37 -19.23 -2.73 2.99
C ARG A 37 -18.10 -2.34 2.03
N GLU A 38 -18.36 -1.48 1.07
CA GLU A 38 -17.34 -0.96 0.14
C GLU A 38 -16.37 0.00 0.85
N TRP A 39 -16.89 0.87 1.73
CA TRP A 39 -16.06 1.75 2.56
C TRP A 39 -15.09 0.97 3.46
N VAL A 40 -15.58 -0.06 4.15
CA VAL A 40 -14.74 -0.94 4.99
C VAL A 40 -13.74 -1.71 4.13
N ALA A 41 -14.13 -2.19 2.94
CA ALA A 41 -13.20 -2.86 2.03
C ALA A 41 -12.07 -1.92 1.54
N LEU A 42 -12.39 -0.69 1.17
CA LEU A 42 -11.43 0.32 0.73
C LEU A 42 -10.45 0.69 1.86
N ALA A 43 -10.96 0.94 3.07
CA ALA A 43 -10.13 1.25 4.24
C ALA A 43 -9.20 0.08 4.63
N GLU A 44 -9.70 -1.16 4.55
CA GLU A 44 -8.93 -2.38 4.78
C GLU A 44 -7.83 -2.55 3.73
N ALA A 45 -8.15 -2.41 2.45
CA ALA A 45 -7.20 -2.51 1.35
C ALA A 45 -6.09 -1.44 1.46
N TRP A 46 -6.48 -0.19 1.73
CA TRP A 46 -5.54 0.91 1.98
C TRP A 46 -4.61 0.61 3.15
N ARG A 47 -5.12 0.17 4.31
CA ARG A 47 -4.26 -0.08 5.48
C ARG A 47 -3.32 -1.24 5.25
N ILE A 48 -3.74 -2.29 4.54
CA ILE A 48 -2.88 -3.41 4.13
C ILE A 48 -1.77 -2.93 3.18
N ALA A 49 -2.11 -2.14 2.16
CA ALA A 49 -1.12 -1.58 1.22
C ALA A 49 -0.09 -0.70 1.94
N GLN A 50 -0.53 0.13 2.90
CA GLN A 50 0.37 0.95 3.73
C GLN A 50 1.31 0.08 4.57
N ALA A 51 0.82 -0.94 5.27
CA ALA A 51 1.66 -1.84 6.06
C ALA A 51 2.65 -2.65 5.19
N LEU A 52 2.27 -3.04 3.98
CA LEU A 52 3.19 -3.65 3.01
C LEU A 52 4.27 -2.65 2.55
N ARG A 53 3.91 -1.38 2.30
CA ARG A 53 4.86 -0.31 1.94
C ARG A 53 5.83 0.00 3.08
N GLU A 54 5.33 0.15 4.30
CA GLU A 54 6.12 0.38 5.54
C GLU A 54 7.11 -0.75 5.84
N THR A 55 6.86 -1.96 5.33
CA THR A 55 7.69 -3.15 5.57
C THR A 55 8.42 -3.65 4.32
N SER A 56 8.54 -2.81 3.28
CA SER A 56 9.21 -3.13 2.01
C SER A 56 8.73 -4.45 1.38
N GLY A 57 7.43 -4.72 1.47
CA GLY A 57 6.80 -5.93 0.94
C GLY A 57 6.93 -7.17 1.84
N ASN A 58 7.58 -7.09 3.02
CA ASN A 58 7.70 -8.21 3.93
C ASN A 58 6.36 -8.55 4.60
N ARG A 59 5.61 -9.44 3.95
CA ARG A 59 4.28 -9.91 4.39
C ARG A 59 4.24 -10.40 5.86
N SER A 60 5.33 -10.97 6.38
CA SER A 60 5.39 -11.43 7.78
C SER A 60 5.67 -10.29 8.77
N ALA A 61 6.32 -9.21 8.35
CA ALA A 61 6.40 -7.97 9.13
C ALA A 61 5.07 -7.21 9.06
N ALA A 62 4.48 -7.07 7.86
CA ALA A 62 3.18 -6.43 7.65
C ALA A 62 2.06 -7.06 8.51
N SER A 63 2.00 -8.39 8.62
CA SER A 63 0.97 -9.04 9.45
C SER A 63 1.12 -8.71 10.94
N ARG A 64 2.37 -8.63 11.43
CA ARG A 64 2.68 -8.24 12.82
C ARG A 64 2.34 -6.77 13.07
N LEU A 65 2.72 -5.88 12.15
CA LEU A 65 2.42 -4.44 12.17
C LEU A 65 0.90 -4.16 12.16
N LEU A 66 0.13 -5.00 11.48
CA LEU A 66 -1.34 -4.94 11.45
C LEU A 66 -2.02 -5.64 12.63
N GLY A 67 -1.28 -6.34 13.49
CA GLY A 67 -1.84 -7.12 14.60
C GLY A 67 -2.68 -8.34 14.18
N ILE A 68 -2.48 -8.88 12.97
CA ILE A 68 -3.28 -10.00 12.43
C ILE A 68 -2.42 -11.22 12.06
N GLY A 69 -3.04 -12.41 12.07
CA GLY A 69 -2.41 -13.64 11.61
C GLY A 69 -2.03 -13.60 10.12
N ARG A 70 -0.90 -14.23 9.76
CA ARG A 70 -0.41 -14.30 8.36
C ARG A 70 -1.46 -14.83 7.37
N ARG A 71 -2.20 -15.89 7.75
CA ARG A 71 -3.30 -16.45 6.94
C ARG A 71 -4.41 -15.43 6.71
N THR A 72 -4.77 -14.65 7.73
CA THR A 72 -5.78 -13.59 7.66
C THR A 72 -5.32 -12.45 6.75
N LEU A 73 -4.03 -12.06 6.81
CA LEU A 73 -3.45 -11.10 5.89
C LEU A 73 -3.57 -11.60 4.44
N TYR A 74 -3.14 -12.83 4.15
CA TYR A 74 -3.16 -13.37 2.78
C TYR A 74 -4.58 -13.45 2.21
N ALA A 75 -5.56 -13.91 3.00
CA ALA A 75 -6.95 -13.95 2.58
C ALA A 75 -7.54 -12.55 2.31
N LYS A 76 -7.14 -11.53 3.07
CA LYS A 76 -7.53 -10.13 2.81
C LYS A 76 -6.82 -9.55 1.59
N MET A 77 -5.53 -9.86 1.38
CA MET A 77 -4.79 -9.45 0.19
C MET A 77 -5.44 -9.98 -1.09
N ASP A 78 -5.72 -11.28 -1.13
CA ASP A 78 -6.38 -11.96 -2.25
C ASP A 78 -7.77 -11.35 -2.54
N LYS A 79 -8.62 -11.23 -1.50
CA LYS A 79 -9.94 -10.59 -1.58
C LYS A 79 -9.94 -9.17 -2.15
N HIS A 80 -8.87 -8.41 -1.93
CA HIS A 80 -8.73 -7.02 -2.39
C HIS A 80 -7.82 -6.87 -3.62
N GLY A 81 -7.40 -7.97 -4.24
CA GLY A 81 -6.50 -7.94 -5.41
C GLY A 81 -5.10 -7.40 -5.14
N LEU A 82 -4.66 -7.35 -3.87
CA LEU A 82 -3.38 -6.81 -3.45
C LEU A 82 -2.25 -7.82 -3.67
N ASN A 83 -1.87 -8.02 -4.93
CA ASN A 83 -0.68 -8.80 -5.27
C ASN A 83 0.59 -7.94 -5.19
N PRO A 84 1.57 -8.25 -4.32
CA PRO A 84 2.90 -7.63 -4.32
C PRO A 84 3.70 -8.10 -5.56
N ILE A 85 3.45 -7.47 -6.71
CA ILE A 85 4.05 -7.83 -8.01
C ILE A 85 5.58 -7.68 -8.05
N TRP A 86 6.18 -7.06 -7.02
CA TRP A 86 7.64 -7.06 -6.81
C TRP A 86 8.25 -8.44 -6.49
N LEU A 87 7.44 -9.51 -6.41
CA LEU A 87 7.95 -10.89 -6.42
C LEU A 87 8.43 -11.35 -7.82
N THR A 88 8.03 -10.67 -8.90
CA THR A 88 8.27 -11.12 -10.29
C THR A 88 9.66 -10.73 -10.84
N HIS A 89 10.32 -9.71 -10.28
CA HIS A 89 11.63 -9.22 -10.79
C HIS A 89 12.85 -9.80 -10.07
N ALA A 90 12.68 -10.79 -9.18
CA ALA A 90 13.79 -11.40 -8.44
C ALA A 90 14.52 -12.51 -9.22
N SER A 91 13.96 -13.01 -10.33
CA SER A 91 14.47 -14.18 -11.06
C SER A 91 15.36 -13.88 -12.27
N GLU A 92 15.65 -12.61 -12.59
CA GLU A 92 16.47 -12.23 -13.75
C GLU A 92 17.98 -12.14 -13.44
N LYS A 93 18.40 -12.27 -12.18
CA LYS A 93 19.81 -12.10 -11.75
C LYS A 93 20.61 -13.38 -11.55
N GLU A 94 20.02 -14.56 -11.75
CA GLU A 94 20.64 -15.85 -11.39
C GLU A 94 20.95 -16.77 -12.59
N GLN A 95 20.80 -16.28 -13.83
CA GLN A 95 21.11 -17.05 -15.06
C GLN A 95 22.31 -16.54 -15.87
N ASN A 96 22.99 -15.47 -15.44
CA ASN A 96 24.08 -14.84 -16.21
C ASN A 96 25.42 -14.80 -15.45
N GLY A 97 25.70 -15.84 -14.67
CA GLY A 97 26.86 -15.92 -13.77
C GLY A 97 27.52 -17.30 -13.70
N ALA A 98 27.45 -18.08 -14.79
CA ALA A 98 27.87 -19.49 -14.80
C ALA A 98 28.68 -19.92 -16.03
N GLU A 99 29.56 -19.05 -16.55
CA GLU A 99 30.72 -19.48 -17.34
C GLU A 99 31.99 -18.84 -16.76
N HIS A 100 32.49 -19.47 -15.68
CA HIS A 100 33.83 -19.20 -15.18
C HIS A 100 34.87 -19.74 -16.16
N GLU A 101 35.76 -18.85 -16.60
CA GLU A 101 37.22 -19.00 -16.41
C GLU A 101 37.71 -20.44 -16.10
N SER A 102 38.27 -21.12 -17.10
CA SER A 102 39.66 -21.63 -17.06
C SER A 102 39.95 -22.62 -18.21
N ALA A 103 40.81 -22.20 -19.14
CA ALA A 103 41.67 -23.07 -19.94
C ALA A 103 42.86 -22.24 -20.45
N ALA A 104 43.80 -21.94 -19.56
CA ALA A 104 45.18 -21.67 -19.97
C ALA A 104 45.88 -23.00 -20.30
N HIS A 105 47.04 -22.94 -20.99
CA HIS A 105 47.84 -24.10 -21.42
C HIS A 105 47.16 -24.96 -22.53
N ILE A 106 47.86 -25.67 -23.42
CA ILE A 106 49.31 -25.71 -23.70
C ILE A 106 49.51 -25.18 -25.13
N ASP A 107 50.49 -24.31 -25.41
CA ASP A 107 51.42 -23.65 -24.47
C ASP A 107 50.76 -22.51 -23.67
#